data_AF-A0A963NTW4-F1
#
_entry.id   AF-A0A963NTW4-F1
#
_cell.length_a   1.000
_cell.length_b   1.000
_cell.length_c   1.000
_cell.angle_alpha   90.00
_cell.angle_beta   90.00
_cell.angle_gamma   90.00
#
_symmetry.space_group_name_H-M   'P 1'
#
loop_
_entity.id
_entity.type
_entity.pdbx_description
1 polymer ?
#
loop_
_entity_poly.entity_id
_entity_poly.type
_entity_poly.pdbx_seq_one_letter_code
_entity_poly.pdbx_strand_id
1 'polypeptide(L)'
;MSETTSVYQAYQGNTYLFGGNAPYVEEMYENYLANPGSVPDTWREYFDALQHVPAVDGSNAKDVPHMPVVNAFAERAKAGGTKVVVASADAEMGRKRTSVQQLIAAYRNVGQRWADLDPLKRTERPAIPELEASFYGFSDADLETVFDAS
;
A
#
# COMPACT_ATOMS: atom_id res chain seq x y z
N MET A 1 55.12 15.03 -6.96
CA MET A 1 54.52 15.79 -5.85
C MET A 1 53.57 14.84 -5.17
N SER A 2 53.88 14.40 -3.94
CA SER A 2 53.03 13.46 -3.20
C SER A 2 51.80 14.20 -2.70
N GLU A 3 50.61 13.84 -3.20
CA GLU A 3 49.35 14.38 -2.71
C GLU A 3 49.13 13.88 -1.29
N THR A 4 49.22 14.78 -0.31
CA THR A 4 48.80 14.50 1.06
C THR A 4 47.27 14.52 1.08
N THR A 5 46.65 13.34 0.98
CA THR A 5 45.22 13.17 1.24
C THR A 5 44.89 13.84 2.56
N SER A 6 44.05 14.87 2.49
CA SER A 6 43.66 15.65 3.66
C SER A 6 43.03 14.74 4.70
N VAL A 7 43.45 14.86 5.96
CA VAL A 7 42.89 14.13 7.11
C VAL A 7 41.34 14.24 7.12
N TYR A 8 40.79 15.37 6.67
CA TYR A 8 39.34 15.57 6.50
C TYR A 8 38.69 14.64 5.47
N GLN A 9 39.36 14.32 4.36
CA GLN A 9 38.86 13.33 3.38
C GLN A 9 38.94 11.91 3.92
N ALA A 10 39.95 11.58 4.73
CA ALA A 10 40.04 10.28 5.39
C ALA A 10 38.94 10.08 6.44
N TYR A 11 38.51 11.14 7.16
CA TYR A 11 37.38 11.08 8.10
C TYR A 11 36.02 10.97 7.40
N GLN A 12 35.85 11.52 6.21
CA GLN A 12 34.61 11.33 5.43
C GLN A 12 34.41 9.88 5.02
N GLY A 13 35.48 9.16 4.64
CA GLY A 13 35.39 7.74 4.27
C GLY A 13 35.16 6.76 5.42
N ASN A 14 35.41 7.18 6.67
CA ASN A 14 35.22 6.40 7.90
C ASN A 14 34.00 6.86 8.72
N THR A 15 33.14 7.70 8.15
CA THR A 15 31.91 8.11 8.84
C THR A 15 31.00 6.90 8.97
N TYR A 16 30.42 6.71 10.16
CA TYR A 16 29.44 5.67 10.49
C TYR A 16 28.12 5.78 9.69
N LEU A 17 28.14 6.37 8.50
CA LEU A 17 27.00 6.53 7.59
C LEU A 17 27.36 6.02 6.19
N PHE A 18 28.58 5.51 5.97
CA PHE A 18 29.01 5.00 4.67
C PHE A 18 28.77 3.50 4.50
N GLY A 19 27.68 3.18 3.78
CA GLY A 19 27.48 1.99 2.94
C GLY A 19 27.54 0.60 3.60
N GLY A 20 28.68 0.22 4.18
CA GLY A 20 28.89 -1.09 4.80
C GLY A 20 28.28 -1.23 6.18
N ASN A 21 28.07 -0.13 6.90
CA ASN A 21 27.47 -0.12 8.22
C ASN A 21 26.00 0.35 8.22
N ALA A 22 25.43 0.58 7.02
CA ALA A 22 24.05 1.01 6.86
C ALA A 22 23.05 0.08 7.57
N PRO A 23 23.16 -1.27 7.49
CA PRO A 23 22.22 -2.15 8.21
C PRO A 23 22.24 -1.96 9.73
N TYR A 24 23.41 -1.68 10.31
CA TYR A 24 23.56 -1.46 11.74
C TYR A 24 22.92 -0.15 12.18
N VAL A 25 23.13 0.92 11.41
CA VAL A 25 22.51 2.23 11.69
C VAL A 25 21.00 2.16 11.51
N GLU A 26 20.52 1.44 10.49
CA GLU A 26 19.11 1.19 10.26
C GLU A 26 18.46 0.47 11.44
N GLU A 27 19.03 -0.65 11.90
CA GLU A 27 18.51 -1.38 13.06
C GLU A 27 18.49 -0.50 14.33
N MET A 28 19.51 0.32 14.54
CA MET A 28 19.57 1.24 15.66
C MET A 28 18.51 2.35 15.55
N TYR A 29 18.23 2.85 14.35
CA TYR A 29 17.19 3.83 14.11
C TYR A 29 15.79 3.24 14.31
N GLU A 30 15.54 2.03 13.80
CA GLU A 30 14.31 1.27 14.02
C GLU A 30 14.03 1.06 15.52
N ASN A 31 15.07 0.69 16.28
CA ASN A 31 14.98 0.56 17.74
C ASN A 31 14.65 1.91 18.40
N TYR A 32 15.26 3.00 17.96
CA TYR A 32 14.95 4.35 18.43
C TYR A 32 13.48 4.74 18.15
N LEU A 33 12.95 4.43 16.95
CA LEU A 33 11.55 4.70 16.60
C LEU A 33 10.57 3.91 17.47
N ALA A 34 10.94 2.69 17.87
CA ALA A 34 10.13 1.88 18.79
C ALA A 34 10.24 2.36 20.25
N ASN A 35 11.45 2.67 20.70
CA ASN A 35 11.72 3.19 22.03
C ASN A 35 12.99 4.05 21.99
N PRO A 36 12.89 5.39 22.11
CA PRO A 36 14.07 6.25 22.13
C PRO A 36 15.07 5.83 23.22
N GLY A 37 14.59 5.28 24.35
CA GLY A 37 15.39 4.77 25.47
C GLY A 37 16.34 3.61 25.15
N SER A 38 16.18 2.93 24.01
CA SER A 38 16.99 1.77 23.65
C SER A 38 18.31 2.11 22.97
N VAL A 39 18.53 3.37 22.60
CA VAL A 39 19.76 3.83 21.94
C VAL A 39 20.60 4.71 22.89
N PRO A 40 21.94 4.71 22.73
CA PRO A 40 22.82 5.61 23.47
C PRO A 40 22.45 7.08 23.26
N ASP A 41 22.68 7.93 24.27
CA ASP A 41 22.27 9.34 24.24
C ASP A 41 22.82 10.12 23.04
N THR A 42 24.07 9.84 22.63
CA THR A 42 24.66 10.48 21.44
C THR A 42 23.90 10.18 20.16
N TRP A 43 23.29 9.00 20.06
CA TRP A 43 22.49 8.60 18.90
C TRP A 43 21.05 9.10 19.01
N ARG A 44 20.50 9.14 20.22
CA ARG A 44 19.20 9.77 20.48
C ARG A 44 19.18 11.22 20.01
N GLU A 45 20.17 12.02 20.42
CA GLU A 45 20.27 13.43 20.02
C GLU A 45 20.37 13.59 18.50
N TYR A 46 21.13 12.70 17.84
CA TYR A 46 21.24 12.69 16.39
C TYR A 46 19.90 12.36 15.71
N PHE A 47 19.17 11.35 16.18
CA PHE A 47 17.88 10.96 15.63
C PHE A 47 16.74 11.92 15.96
N ASP A 48 16.78 12.58 17.12
CA ASP A 48 15.87 13.69 17.47
C ASP A 48 16.02 14.83 16.46
N ALA A 49 17.26 15.20 16.11
CA ALA A 49 17.53 16.20 15.09
C ALA A 49 17.05 15.77 13.69
N LEU A 50 17.17 14.48 13.36
CA LEU A 50 16.73 13.92 12.08
C LEU A 50 15.21 14.02 11.90
N GLN A 51 14.42 13.84 12.96
CA GLN A 51 12.96 13.97 12.94
C GLN A 51 12.45 15.38 12.62
N HIS A 52 13.32 16.38 12.67
CA HIS A 52 13.00 17.76 12.29
C HIS A 52 13.32 18.08 10.82
N VAL A 53 13.92 17.14 10.10
CA VAL A 53 14.20 17.27 8.66
C VAL A 53 12.92 16.90 7.90
N PRO A 54 12.41 17.77 6.99
CA PRO A 54 11.27 17.42 6.16
C PRO A 54 11.56 16.15 5.34
N ALA A 55 10.55 15.31 5.18
CA ALA A 55 10.66 14.13 4.32
C ALA A 55 10.97 14.53 2.87
N VAL A 56 11.50 13.60 2.10
CA VAL A 56 11.89 13.82 0.68
C VAL A 56 10.72 14.25 -0.20
N ASP A 57 9.49 13.94 0.20
CA ASP A 57 8.25 14.33 -0.47
C ASP A 57 7.71 15.70 0.01
N GLY A 58 8.42 16.37 0.91
CA GLY A 58 8.04 17.66 1.49
C GLY A 58 7.02 17.56 2.62
N SER A 59 6.66 16.35 3.06
CA SER A 59 5.77 16.15 4.20
C SER A 59 6.51 16.28 5.53
N ASN A 60 5.76 16.59 6.59
CA ASN A 60 6.24 16.57 7.98
C ASN A 60 5.80 15.27 8.69
N ALA A 61 5.66 14.17 7.91
CA ALA A 61 5.32 12.88 8.48
C ALA A 61 6.49 12.37 9.33
N LYS A 62 6.17 11.76 10.48
CA LYS A 62 7.18 11.08 11.29
C LYS A 62 7.49 9.72 10.67
N ASP A 63 8.76 9.32 10.75
CA ASP A 63 9.17 7.99 10.33
C ASP A 63 8.49 6.91 11.19
N VAL A 64 8.15 5.80 10.54
CA VAL A 64 7.46 4.65 11.16
C VAL A 64 8.39 3.44 11.06
N PRO A 65 8.56 2.66 12.15
CA PRO A 65 9.35 1.44 12.10
C PRO A 65 8.82 0.48 11.04
N HIS A 66 9.68 0.03 10.13
CA HIS A 66 9.31 -0.89 9.06
C HIS A 66 9.61 -2.36 9.40
N MET A 67 10.36 -2.65 10.48
CA MET A 67 10.61 -4.01 10.95
C MET A 67 9.33 -4.84 11.20
N PRO A 68 8.23 -4.31 11.79
CA PRO A 68 6.98 -5.05 11.92
C PRO A 68 6.40 -5.51 10.59
N VAL A 69 6.53 -4.67 9.56
CA VAL A 69 6.06 -4.95 8.20
C VAL A 69 6.91 -6.07 7.59
N VAL A 70 8.24 -5.95 7.66
CA VAL A 70 9.18 -6.97 7.17
C VAL A 70 8.93 -8.31 7.86
N ASN A 71 8.77 -8.32 9.19
CA ASN A 71 8.47 -9.52 9.96
C ASN A 71 7.12 -10.13 9.56
N ALA A 72 6.09 -9.32 9.35
CA ALA A 72 4.79 -9.81 8.88
C ALA A 72 4.90 -10.48 7.50
N PHE A 73 5.71 -9.92 6.59
CA PHE A 73 5.99 -10.55 5.29
C PHE A 73 6.81 -11.83 5.43
N ALA A 74 7.82 -11.86 6.31
CA ALA A 74 8.62 -13.04 6.58
C ALA A 74 7.78 -14.18 7.16
N GLU A 75 6.92 -13.90 8.15
CA GLU A 75 5.99 -14.88 8.72
C GLU A 75 4.97 -15.37 7.68
N ARG A 76 4.44 -14.46 6.85
CA ARG A 76 3.55 -14.82 5.74
C ARG A 76 4.24 -15.74 4.72
N ALA A 77 5.50 -15.50 4.41
CA ALA A 77 6.29 -16.34 3.52
C ALA A 77 6.53 -17.73 4.12
N LYS A 78 6.84 -17.82 5.42
CA LYS A 78 6.99 -19.10 6.15
C LYS A 78 5.68 -19.90 6.20
N ALA A 79 4.53 -19.23 6.32
CA ALA A 79 3.22 -19.86 6.39
C ALA A 79 2.75 -20.49 5.06
N GLY A 80 3.54 -20.41 3.98
CA GLY A 80 3.30 -21.15 2.74
C GLY A 80 2.03 -20.73 1.97
N GLY A 81 1.46 -19.57 2.30
CA GLY A 81 0.18 -19.10 1.77
C GLY A 81 0.30 -18.04 0.68
N THR A 82 1.50 -17.73 0.18
CA THR A 82 1.67 -16.71 -0.87
C THR A 82 1.28 -17.30 -2.21
N LYS A 83 -0.02 -17.27 -2.54
CA LYS A 83 -0.44 -17.31 -3.94
C LYS A 83 0.07 -16.03 -4.58
N VAL A 84 1.13 -16.16 -5.37
CA VAL A 84 1.49 -15.13 -6.34
C VAL A 84 0.36 -15.09 -7.35
N VAL A 85 -0.65 -14.25 -7.11
CA VAL A 85 -1.61 -13.87 -8.14
C VAL A 85 -0.85 -12.92 -9.05
N VAL A 86 -0.12 -13.46 -10.04
CA VAL A 86 0.22 -12.68 -11.23
C VAL A 86 -1.08 -12.51 -12.03
N ALA A 87 -2.01 -11.72 -11.49
CA ALA A 87 -2.85 -10.95 -12.37
C ALA A 87 -1.97 -9.77 -12.75
N SER A 88 -1.58 -9.65 -14.02
CA SER A 88 -1.26 -8.30 -14.47
C SER A 88 -2.49 -7.46 -14.15
N ALA A 89 -2.30 -6.25 -13.63
CA ALA A 89 -3.42 -5.35 -13.37
C ALA A 89 -4.37 -5.30 -14.58
N ASP A 90 -3.83 -5.44 -15.80
CA ASP A 90 -4.57 -5.55 -17.06
C ASP A 90 -5.50 -6.77 -17.17
N ALA A 91 -5.09 -7.95 -16.71
CA ALA A 91 -5.90 -9.17 -16.83
C ALA A 91 -7.11 -9.13 -15.88
N GLU A 92 -6.91 -8.59 -14.67
CA GLU A 92 -8.02 -8.38 -13.73
C GLU A 92 -8.93 -7.24 -14.18
N MET A 93 -8.35 -6.12 -14.62
CA MET A 93 -9.08 -5.00 -15.20
C MET A 93 -9.90 -5.42 -16.43
N GLY A 94 -9.36 -6.29 -17.29
CA GLY A 94 -10.06 -6.84 -18.45
C GLY A 94 -11.24 -7.73 -18.08
N ARG A 95 -11.11 -8.56 -17.03
CA ARG A 95 -12.23 -9.33 -16.47
C ARG A 95 -13.29 -8.38 -15.91
N LYS A 96 -12.90 -7.39 -15.10
CA LYS A 96 -13.82 -6.40 -14.53
C LYS A 96 -14.56 -5.60 -15.61
N ARG A 97 -13.88 -5.16 -16.67
CA ARG A 97 -14.52 -4.49 -17.82
C ARG A 97 -15.58 -5.38 -18.48
N THR A 98 -15.27 -6.66 -18.68
CA THR A 98 -16.24 -7.62 -19.24
C THR A 98 -17.44 -7.80 -18.30
N SER A 99 -17.20 -7.91 -16.98
CA SER A 99 -18.24 -7.96 -15.96
C SER A 99 -19.14 -6.72 -15.97
N VAL A 100 -18.57 -5.51 -16.15
CA VAL A 100 -19.34 -4.26 -16.28
C VAL A 100 -20.28 -4.33 -17.49
N GLN A 101 -19.80 -4.80 -18.65
CA GLN A 101 -20.64 -4.95 -19.84
C GLN A 101 -21.78 -5.95 -19.61
N GLN A 102 -21.54 -7.05 -18.89
CA GLN A 102 -22.57 -8.02 -18.54
C GLN A 102 -23.62 -7.42 -17.60
N LEU A 103 -23.21 -6.67 -16.58
CA LEU A 103 -24.11 -5.95 -15.68
C LEU A 103 -24.99 -4.96 -16.45
N ILE A 104 -24.40 -4.16 -17.34
CA ILE A 104 -25.15 -3.23 -18.21
C ILE A 104 -26.18 -3.99 -19.06
N ALA A 105 -25.79 -5.12 -19.65
CA ALA A 105 -26.71 -5.94 -20.44
C ALA A 105 -27.86 -6.52 -19.58
N ALA A 106 -27.58 -6.96 -18.35
CA ALA A 106 -28.61 -7.45 -17.42
C ALA A 106 -29.62 -6.35 -17.08
N TYR A 107 -29.17 -5.14 -16.76
CA TYR A 107 -30.05 -3.99 -16.53
C TYR A 107 -30.89 -3.63 -17.76
N ARG A 108 -30.32 -3.70 -18.97
CA ARG A 108 -31.06 -3.44 -20.21
C ARG A 108 -32.16 -4.46 -20.48
N ASN A 109 -31.92 -5.75 -20.22
CA ASN A 109 -32.87 -6.82 -20.53
C ASN A 109 -33.93 -7.02 -19.43
N VAL A 110 -33.50 -7.01 -18.16
CA VAL A 110 -34.31 -7.46 -17.02
C VAL A 110 -34.58 -6.33 -16.01
N GLY A 111 -33.87 -5.20 -16.08
CA GLY A 111 -33.96 -4.10 -15.10
C GLY A 111 -35.37 -3.52 -14.91
N GLN A 112 -36.22 -3.59 -15.95
CA GLN A 112 -37.63 -3.22 -15.86
C GLN A 112 -38.41 -3.95 -14.75
N ARG A 113 -38.01 -5.18 -14.41
CA ARG A 113 -38.65 -5.98 -13.34
C ARG A 113 -38.35 -5.45 -11.93
N TRP A 114 -37.30 -4.63 -11.81
CA TRP A 114 -36.85 -4.07 -10.55
C TRP A 114 -37.13 -2.55 -10.42
N ALA A 115 -37.70 -1.95 -11.47
CA ALA A 115 -38.06 -0.53 -11.48
C ALA A 115 -39.21 -0.21 -10.50
N ASP A 116 -39.19 1.01 -9.93
CA ASP A 116 -40.22 1.48 -8.99
C ASP A 116 -41.48 1.96 -9.73
N LEU A 117 -42.28 1.02 -10.23
CA LEU A 117 -43.45 1.31 -11.05
C LEU A 117 -44.76 1.36 -10.24
N ASP A 118 -44.79 0.78 -9.04
CA ASP A 118 -45.98 0.76 -8.17
C ASP A 118 -45.91 1.86 -7.11
N PRO A 119 -46.67 2.98 -7.25
CA PRO A 119 -46.66 4.06 -6.26
C PRO A 119 -47.21 3.63 -4.89
N LEU A 120 -47.98 2.54 -4.84
CA LEU A 120 -48.57 2.02 -3.61
C LEU A 120 -47.68 0.98 -2.93
N LYS A 121 -46.58 0.56 -3.56
CA LYS A 121 -45.58 -0.40 -3.03
C LYS A 121 -46.21 -1.67 -2.44
N ARG A 122 -47.24 -2.21 -3.11
CA ARG A 122 -48.01 -3.36 -2.62
C ARG A 122 -47.32 -4.69 -2.85
N THR A 123 -46.42 -4.74 -3.82
CA THR A 123 -45.66 -5.94 -4.18
C THR A 123 -44.20 -5.75 -3.80
N GLU A 124 -43.62 -6.72 -3.09
CA GLU A 124 -42.19 -6.73 -2.81
C GLU A 124 -41.38 -6.97 -4.09
N ARG A 125 -40.23 -6.31 -4.19
CA ARG A 125 -39.37 -6.44 -5.37
C ARG A 125 -38.72 -7.83 -5.37
N PRO A 126 -38.77 -8.57 -6.48
CA PRO A 126 -38.08 -9.84 -6.57
C PRO A 126 -36.56 -9.62 -6.48
N ALA A 127 -35.86 -10.52 -5.78
CA ALA A 127 -34.42 -10.56 -5.80
C ALA A 127 -33.94 -11.07 -7.17
N ILE A 128 -33.16 -10.27 -7.89
CA ILE A 128 -32.61 -10.62 -9.21
C ILE A 128 -31.09 -10.56 -9.08
N PRO A 129 -30.40 -11.69 -8.85
CA PRO A 129 -28.95 -11.70 -8.63
C PRO A 129 -28.15 -11.05 -9.77
N GLU A 130 -28.62 -11.17 -11.01
CA GLU A 130 -27.99 -10.56 -12.19
C GLU A 130 -27.97 -9.01 -12.18
N LEU A 131 -28.75 -8.36 -11.30
CA LEU A 131 -28.72 -6.90 -11.13
C LEU A 131 -27.78 -6.44 -10.01
N GLU A 132 -27.22 -7.39 -9.24
CA GLU A 132 -26.31 -7.11 -8.13
C GLU A 132 -24.86 -7.05 -8.63
N ALA A 133 -24.12 -6.02 -8.23
CA ALA A 133 -22.70 -5.90 -8.62
C ALA A 133 -21.84 -7.03 -8.01
N SER A 134 -22.19 -7.45 -6.80
CA SER A 134 -21.52 -8.54 -6.08
C SER A 134 -21.61 -9.89 -6.82
N PHE A 135 -22.67 -10.11 -7.60
CA PHE A 135 -22.83 -11.31 -8.44
C PHE A 135 -21.72 -11.45 -9.48
N TYR A 136 -21.18 -10.32 -9.96
CA TYR A 136 -20.08 -10.27 -10.92
C TYR A 136 -18.69 -10.12 -10.26
N GLY A 137 -18.63 -10.20 -8.93
CA GLY A 137 -17.39 -10.10 -8.16
C GLY A 137 -16.90 -8.67 -7.91
N PHE A 138 -17.76 -7.66 -8.07
CA PHE A 138 -17.43 -6.29 -7.67
C PHE A 138 -17.51 -6.15 -6.15
N SER A 139 -16.51 -5.46 -5.60
CA SER A 139 -16.47 -5.00 -4.22
C SER A 139 -16.71 -3.50 -4.13
N ASP A 140 -16.90 -2.96 -2.93
CA ASP A 140 -17.08 -1.52 -2.71
C ASP A 140 -15.88 -0.70 -3.24
N ALA A 141 -14.67 -1.27 -3.22
CA ALA A 141 -13.47 -0.64 -3.77
C ALA A 141 -13.54 -0.45 -5.29
N ASP A 142 -14.31 -1.27 -6.00
CA ASP A 142 -14.45 -1.18 -7.45
C ASP A 142 -15.46 -0.11 -7.89
N LEU A 143 -16.31 0.39 -6.98
CA LEU A 143 -17.31 1.41 -7.30
C LEU A 143 -16.69 2.77 -7.66
N GLU A 144 -15.48 3.03 -7.20
CA GLU A 144 -14.72 4.25 -7.51
C GLU A 144 -13.88 4.10 -8.79
N THR A 145 -13.83 2.90 -9.38
CA THR A 145 -13.04 2.66 -10.59
C THR A 145 -13.81 3.05 -11.84
N VAL A 146 -13.15 3.79 -12.74
CA VAL A 146 -13.74 4.25 -13.99
C VAL A 146 -13.52 3.21 -15.09
N PHE A 147 -14.62 2.72 -15.67
CA PHE A 147 -14.60 1.82 -16.81
C PHE A 147 -15.17 2.49 -18.06
N ASP A 148 -14.63 2.11 -19.21
CA ASP A 148 -15.21 2.45 -20.50
C ASP A 148 -16.34 1.49 -20.83
N ALA A 149 -17.54 2.06 -21.06
CA ALA A 149 -18.78 1.35 -21.39
C ALA A 149 -19.09 1.33 -22.89
N SER A 150 -18.20 1.89 -23.73
CA SER A 150 -18.29 1.84 -25.19
C SER A 150 -17.85 0.50 -25.79
#